data_AF-A0A9E0HCR6-F1
#
_entry.id   AF-A0A9E0HCR6-F1
#
_cell.length_a   1.000
_cell.length_b   1.000
_cell.length_c   1.000
_cell.angle_alpha   90.00
_cell.angle_beta   90.00
_cell.angle_gamma   90.00
#
_symmetry.space_group_name_H-M   'P 1'
#
loop_
_entity.id
_entity.type
_entity.pdbx_description
1 polymer ?
#
loop_
_entity_poly.entity_id
_entity_poly.type
_entity_poly.pdbx_seq_one_letter_code
_entity_poly.pdbx_strand_id
1 'polypeptide(L)'
;MFWSRRAKVIPVLDPDAQLDRLTYLLSQGPKSKLVASPKDWPGACSTPGLLGDMTLPARYKGLDACRRNRRRRQPRPEVELEEDVSITLAALPALEHLPVDELRAVHEGLVDKIDAAHAGNQVLGAQHLIEQDPETRPENFVPSPAPRCHARSTPVRLRFHKCYRTFQDRYRNGAGQVRERPADKAVVVMAGYSPGAMIRAHWHKPGPAELANSWLYGTNDIDAFEAPF
;
A
#
# COMPACT_ATOMS: atom_id res chain seq x y z
N MET A 1 -6.30 -1.93 -23.64
CA MET A 1 -6.39 -2.80 -22.43
C MET A 1 -6.10 -1.90 -21.24
N PHE A 2 -7.14 -1.46 -20.54
CA PHE A 2 -7.08 -0.44 -19.49
C PHE A 2 -6.03 -0.71 -18.38
N TRP A 3 -5.73 -1.99 -18.11
CA TRP A 3 -4.72 -2.39 -17.12
C TRP A 3 -3.44 -2.89 -17.81
N SER A 4 -2.34 -2.15 -17.63
CA SER A 4 -1.04 -2.49 -18.25
C SER A 4 -0.24 -3.53 -17.45
N ARG A 5 -0.42 -3.61 -16.13
CA ARG A 5 0.28 -4.55 -15.23
C ARG A 5 -0.51 -4.85 -13.96
N ARG A 6 -0.30 -6.04 -13.38
CA ARG A 6 -0.78 -6.35 -12.03
C ARG A 6 -0.14 -5.40 -11.00
N ALA A 7 -0.90 -5.05 -9.97
CA ALA A 7 -0.38 -4.27 -8.85
C ALA A 7 0.84 -4.96 -8.22
N LYS A 8 1.80 -4.16 -7.76
CA LYS A 8 2.98 -4.63 -7.04
C LYS A 8 2.88 -4.24 -5.58
N VAL A 9 3.10 -5.21 -4.70
CA VAL A 9 3.27 -4.96 -3.27
C VAL A 9 4.76 -4.75 -3.02
N ILE A 10 5.13 -3.57 -2.53
CA ILE A 10 6.51 -3.17 -2.28
C ILE A 10 6.64 -2.80 -0.80
N PRO A 11 7.53 -3.44 -0.04
CA PRO A 11 7.71 -3.14 1.38
C PRO A 11 8.34 -1.76 1.59
N VAL A 12 7.91 -1.08 2.65
CA VAL A 12 8.43 0.21 3.12
C VAL A 12 9.06 -0.04 4.49
N LEU A 13 10.36 0.25 4.64
CA LEU A 13 11.18 -0.39 5.67
C LEU A 13 11.62 0.52 6.82
N ASP A 14 11.76 1.82 6.58
CA ASP A 14 12.21 2.79 7.57
C ASP A 14 11.21 3.95 7.72
N PRO A 15 11.20 4.65 8.88
CA PRO A 15 10.24 5.72 9.18
C PRO A 15 10.17 6.81 8.11
N ASP A 16 11.33 7.28 7.65
CA ASP A 16 11.42 8.29 6.61
C ASP A 16 10.80 7.82 5.30
N ALA A 17 11.07 6.57 4.87
CA ALA A 17 10.44 6.02 3.68
C ALA A 17 8.91 5.92 3.83
N GLN A 18 8.38 5.68 5.03
CA GLN A 18 6.93 5.69 5.26
C GLN A 18 6.33 7.08 5.02
N LEU A 19 6.95 8.12 5.59
CA LEU A 19 6.53 9.52 5.39
C LEU A 19 6.71 9.97 3.93
N ASP A 20 7.82 9.62 3.28
CA ASP A 20 8.06 9.90 1.86
C ASP A 20 7.00 9.26 0.97
N ARG A 21 6.60 8.01 1.28
CA ARG A 21 5.56 7.30 0.54
C ARG A 21 4.18 7.92 0.76
N LEU A 22 3.84 8.30 2.00
CA LEU A 22 2.59 8.99 2.28
C LEU A 22 2.54 10.34 1.54
N THR A 23 3.62 11.12 1.62
CA THR A 23 3.76 12.41 0.90
C THR A 23 3.63 12.22 -0.62
N TYR A 24 4.26 11.19 -1.17
CA TYR A 24 4.13 10.86 -2.60
C TYR A 24 2.68 10.54 -2.97
N LEU A 25 1.95 9.80 -2.14
CA LEU A 25 0.55 9.43 -2.43
C LEU A 25 -0.37 10.65 -2.36
N LEU A 26 -0.24 11.48 -1.32
CA LEU A 26 -1.04 12.69 -1.15
C LEU A 26 -0.77 13.73 -2.25
N SER A 27 0.46 13.82 -2.74
CA SER A 27 0.84 14.80 -3.77
C SER A 27 0.38 14.44 -5.19
N GLN A 28 -0.16 13.25 -5.46
CA GLN A 28 -0.48 12.84 -6.84
C GLN A 28 -1.48 13.78 -7.53
N GLY A 29 -2.53 14.20 -6.83
CA GLY A 29 -3.53 15.12 -7.39
C GLY A 29 -2.94 16.46 -7.82
N PRO A 30 -2.30 17.21 -6.89
CA PRO A 30 -1.61 18.46 -7.20
C PRO A 30 -0.48 18.34 -8.23
N LYS A 31 0.34 17.28 -8.11
CA LYS A 31 1.44 17.02 -9.05
C LYS A 31 0.96 16.81 -10.49
N SER A 32 -0.18 16.15 -10.65
CA SER A 32 -0.82 15.93 -11.95
C SER A 32 -1.72 17.10 -12.37
N LYS A 33 -1.75 18.20 -11.61
CA LYS A 33 -2.58 19.40 -11.87
C LYS A 33 -4.08 19.10 -11.98
N LEU A 34 -4.54 18.03 -11.33
CA LEU A 34 -5.94 17.63 -11.35
C LEU A 34 -6.75 18.36 -10.27
N VAL A 35 -6.08 18.71 -9.18
CA VAL A 35 -6.62 19.47 -8.04
C VAL A 35 -5.54 20.41 -7.52
N ALA A 36 -5.91 21.44 -6.77
CA ALA A 36 -4.93 22.38 -6.20
C ALA A 36 -4.30 21.81 -4.92
N SER A 37 -5.13 21.22 -4.05
CA SER A 37 -4.73 20.61 -2.79
C SER A 37 -5.08 19.11 -2.73
N PRO A 38 -4.36 18.29 -1.94
CA PRO A 38 -4.80 16.93 -1.60
C PRO A 38 -6.20 16.90 -0.94
N LYS A 39 -6.65 18.03 -0.37
CA LYS A 39 -7.97 18.20 0.25
C LYS A 39 -9.10 18.26 -0.78
N ASP A 40 -8.81 18.65 -2.01
CA ASP A 40 -9.82 18.86 -3.06
C ASP A 40 -10.09 17.60 -3.90
N TRP A 41 -9.45 16.48 -3.58
CA TRP A 41 -9.59 15.26 -4.38
C TRP A 41 -11.01 14.68 -4.25
N PRO A 42 -11.79 14.61 -5.36
CA PRO A 42 -13.21 14.21 -5.28
C PRO A 42 -13.40 12.69 -5.22
N GLY A 43 -12.35 11.91 -5.49
CA GLY A 43 -12.39 10.46 -5.46
C GLY A 43 -12.09 9.89 -4.06
N ALA A 44 -12.09 8.55 -3.97
CA ALA A 44 -11.68 7.87 -2.75
C ALA A 44 -10.24 8.27 -2.36
N CYS A 45 -10.09 8.92 -1.20
CA CYS A 45 -8.81 9.32 -0.65
C CYS A 45 -8.82 9.25 0.88
N SER A 46 -7.64 9.11 1.46
CA SER A 46 -7.47 9.07 2.92
C SER A 46 -7.39 10.44 3.56
N THR A 47 -7.22 11.53 2.79
CA THR A 47 -6.98 12.89 3.31
C THR A 47 -8.01 13.32 4.36
N PRO A 48 -9.34 13.15 4.16
CA PRO A 48 -10.31 13.57 5.17
C PRO A 48 -10.16 12.82 6.50
N GLY A 49 -9.86 11.52 6.45
CA GLY A 49 -9.64 10.71 7.65
C GLY A 49 -8.32 11.07 8.35
N LEU A 50 -7.25 11.28 7.58
CA LEU A 50 -5.93 11.67 8.12
C LEU A 50 -5.94 13.04 8.82
N LEU A 51 -6.74 13.98 8.31
CA LEU A 51 -6.92 15.31 8.92
C LEU A 51 -8.04 15.32 9.98
N GLY A 52 -8.82 14.25 10.08
CA GLY A 52 -9.94 14.10 10.99
C GLY A 52 -9.59 13.23 12.21
N ASP A 53 -10.39 12.21 12.45
CA ASP A 53 -10.29 11.26 13.56
C ASP A 53 -9.79 9.88 13.11
N MET A 54 -9.10 9.81 11.96
CA MET A 54 -8.69 8.57 11.31
C MET A 54 -9.86 7.68 10.85
N THR A 55 -11.08 8.21 10.73
CA THR A 55 -12.22 7.47 10.16
C THR A 55 -12.68 8.06 8.83
N LEU A 56 -13.19 7.19 7.95
CA LEU A 56 -13.79 7.57 6.67
C LEU A 56 -15.19 6.96 6.57
N PRO A 57 -16.24 7.78 6.35
CA PRO A 57 -17.55 7.24 6.02
C PRO A 57 -17.51 6.64 4.62
N ALA A 58 -18.06 5.45 4.47
CA ALA A 58 -18.17 4.75 3.20
C ALA A 58 -19.54 4.07 3.06
N ARG A 59 -19.91 3.80 1.81
CA ARG A 59 -21.05 2.94 1.50
C ARG A 59 -20.57 1.64 0.92
N TYR A 60 -20.90 0.55 1.58
CA TYR A 60 -20.59 -0.78 1.13
C TYR A 60 -21.77 -1.37 0.36
N LYS A 61 -21.48 -1.92 -0.81
CA LYS A 61 -22.45 -2.63 -1.63
C LYS A 61 -21.94 -4.02 -1.94
N GLY A 62 -22.51 -5.01 -1.26
CA GLY A 62 -22.13 -6.41 -1.44
C GLY A 62 -22.50 -6.92 -2.84
N LEU A 63 -21.50 -7.32 -3.64
CA LEU A 63 -21.73 -7.84 -4.99
C LEU A 63 -22.61 -9.11 -4.99
N ASP A 64 -22.45 -9.98 -3.99
CA ASP A 64 -23.27 -11.19 -3.87
C ASP A 64 -24.70 -10.89 -3.39
N ALA A 65 -24.88 -9.84 -2.57
CA ALA A 65 -26.21 -9.35 -2.22
C ALA A 65 -26.93 -8.81 -3.46
N CYS A 66 -26.24 -8.01 -4.29
CA CYS A 66 -26.75 -7.51 -5.56
C CYS A 66 -27.13 -8.64 -6.52
N ARG A 67 -26.25 -9.64 -6.67
CA ARG A 67 -26.50 -10.82 -7.52
C ARG A 67 -27.72 -11.62 -7.05
N ARG A 68 -27.87 -11.85 -5.75
CA ARG A 68 -29.04 -12.54 -5.18
C ARG A 68 -30.32 -11.71 -5.36
N ASN A 69 -30.25 -10.38 -5.18
CA ASN A 69 -31.40 -9.49 -5.35
C ASN A 69 -31.93 -9.50 -6.80
N ARG A 70 -31.04 -9.49 -7.80
CA ARG A 70 -31.40 -9.58 -9.23
C ARG A 70 -32.13 -10.87 -9.61
N ARG A 71 -32.00 -11.94 -8.82
CA ARG A 71 -32.67 -13.24 -9.05
C ARG A 71 -34.05 -13.34 -8.39
N ARG A 72 -34.47 -12.33 -7.62
CA ARG A 72 -35.79 -12.31 -6.98
C ARG A 72 -36.87 -11.97 -8.01
N ARG A 73 -38.07 -12.53 -7.82
CA ARG A 73 -39.25 -12.16 -8.65
C ARG A 73 -39.59 -10.67 -8.55
N GLN A 74 -39.32 -10.07 -7.38
CA GLN A 74 -39.40 -8.63 -7.13
C GLN A 74 -38.09 -8.18 -6.49
N PRO A 75 -37.14 -7.65 -7.27
CA PRO A 75 -35.89 -7.10 -6.75
C PRO A 75 -36.14 -5.87 -5.88
N ARG A 76 -35.41 -5.76 -4.78
CA ARG A 76 -35.39 -4.53 -3.96
C ARG A 76 -34.65 -3.40 -4.71
N PRO A 77 -34.98 -2.13 -4.46
CA PRO A 77 -34.19 -0.98 -4.91
C PRO A 77 -32.72 -1.14 -4.52
N GLU A 78 -31.80 -0.69 -5.40
CA GLU A 78 -30.36 -0.84 -5.13
C GLU A 78 -29.89 -0.05 -3.90
N VAL A 79 -30.54 1.06 -3.58
CA VAL A 79 -30.24 1.89 -2.40
C VAL A 79 -30.47 1.10 -1.09
N GLU A 80 -31.43 0.18 -1.07
CA GLU A 80 -31.69 -0.68 0.09
C GLU A 80 -30.65 -1.81 0.26
N LEU A 81 -29.74 -1.97 -0.70
CA LEU A 81 -28.64 -2.93 -0.64
C LEU A 81 -27.32 -2.30 -0.19
N GLU A 82 -27.32 -0.99 0.03
CA GLU A 82 -26.15 -0.24 0.49
C GLU A 82 -26.17 -0.16 2.01
N GLU A 83 -25.01 -0.39 2.60
CA GLU A 83 -24.79 -0.32 4.04
C GLU A 83 -23.80 0.79 4.32
N ASP A 84 -24.12 1.69 5.25
CA ASP A 84 -23.17 2.69 5.73
C ASP A 84 -22.12 1.98 6.61
N VAL A 85 -20.84 2.16 6.26
CA VAL A 85 -19.69 1.52 6.92
C VAL A 85 -18.66 2.58 7.23
N SER A 86 -18.10 2.54 8.43
CA SER A 86 -16.94 3.37 8.79
C SER A 86 -15.65 2.60 8.54
N ILE A 87 -14.69 3.22 7.85
CA ILE A 87 -13.36 2.68 7.61
C ILE A 87 -12.39 3.40 8.55
N THR A 88 -11.84 2.68 9.53
CA THR A 88 -10.77 3.19 10.40
C THR A 88 -9.42 3.00 9.74
N LEU A 89 -8.69 4.10 9.58
CA LEU A 89 -7.32 4.12 9.10
C LEU A 89 -6.37 3.70 10.24
N ALA A 90 -5.38 2.89 9.92
CA ALA A 90 -4.26 2.64 10.82
C ALA A 90 -3.20 3.75 10.65
N ALA A 91 -2.63 4.20 11.76
CA ALA A 91 -1.45 5.05 11.71
C ALA A 91 -0.30 4.31 11.01
N LEU A 92 0.60 5.07 10.40
CA LEU A 92 1.86 4.50 9.93
C LEU A 92 2.63 3.95 11.14
N PRO A 93 3.32 2.80 11.03
CA PRO A 93 4.12 2.26 12.14
C PRO A 93 5.09 3.29 12.74
N ALA A 94 5.66 4.16 11.90
CA ALA A 94 6.55 5.25 12.33
C ALA A 94 5.88 6.29 13.25
N LEU A 95 4.55 6.41 13.21
CA LEU A 95 3.77 7.42 13.92
C LEU A 95 2.79 6.79 14.93
N GLU A 96 2.81 5.47 15.10
CA GLU A 96 1.85 4.73 15.93
C GLU A 96 1.94 5.11 17.43
N HIS A 97 3.11 5.60 17.85
CA HIS A 97 3.35 6.07 19.21
C HIS A 97 2.78 7.47 19.50
N LEU A 98 2.38 8.22 18.47
CA LEU A 98 1.90 9.59 18.64
C LEU A 98 0.44 9.62 19.10
N PRO A 99 0.07 10.54 20.00
CA PRO A 99 -1.32 10.80 20.30
C PRO A 99 -2.05 11.38 19.07
N VAL A 100 -3.37 11.25 19.07
CA VAL A 100 -4.22 11.60 17.89
C VAL A 100 -4.00 13.04 17.41
N ASP A 101 -3.85 14.01 18.32
CA ASP A 101 -3.69 15.41 17.94
C ASP A 101 -2.31 15.69 17.32
N GLU A 102 -1.24 15.07 17.83
CA GLU A 102 0.09 15.16 17.24
C GLU A 102 0.15 14.44 15.88
N LEU A 103 -0.51 13.28 15.78
CA LEU A 103 -0.64 12.55 14.52
C LEU A 103 -1.34 13.39 13.46
N ARG A 104 -2.44 14.07 13.83
CA ARG A 104 -3.14 15.02 12.94
C ARG A 104 -2.22 16.16 12.51
N ALA A 105 -1.50 16.77 13.44
CA ALA A 105 -0.57 17.85 13.15
C ALA A 105 0.55 17.42 12.17
N VAL A 106 1.04 16.19 12.28
CA VAL A 106 1.98 15.62 11.31
C VAL A 106 1.34 15.55 9.91
N HIS A 107 0.11 15.04 9.80
CA HIS A 107 -0.59 14.96 8.51
C HIS A 107 -0.90 16.34 7.92
N GLU A 108 -1.32 17.30 8.74
CA GLU A 108 -1.52 18.70 8.34
C GLU A 108 -0.23 19.30 7.78
N GLY A 109 0.89 19.14 8.49
CA GLY A 109 2.19 19.61 8.03
C GLY A 109 2.67 18.97 6.73
N LEU A 110 2.29 17.71 6.45
CA LEU A 110 2.55 17.09 5.14
C LEU A 110 1.71 17.74 4.03
N VAL A 111 0.42 17.99 4.29
CA VAL A 111 -0.47 18.61 3.32
C VAL A 111 -0.03 20.04 3.04
N ASP A 112 0.33 20.82 4.06
CA ASP A 112 0.80 22.20 3.90
C ASP A 112 2.08 22.27 3.05
N LYS A 113 3.01 21.32 3.24
CA LYS A 113 4.22 21.21 2.39
C LYS A 113 3.85 20.93 0.93
N ILE A 114 2.85 20.10 0.68
CA ILE A 114 2.38 19.77 -0.67
C ILE A 114 1.70 20.98 -1.31
N ASP A 115 0.82 21.65 -0.58
CA ASP A 115 0.13 22.86 -1.01
C ASP A 115 1.14 23.96 -1.36
N ALA A 116 2.16 24.17 -0.52
CA ALA A 116 3.24 25.12 -0.79
C ALA A 116 4.09 24.73 -2.02
N ALA A 117 4.42 23.45 -2.19
CA ALA A 117 5.23 22.97 -3.32
C ALA A 117 4.52 23.06 -4.67
N HIS A 118 3.18 23.09 -4.67
CA HIS A 118 2.35 23.16 -5.87
C HIS A 118 1.52 24.45 -5.95
N ALA A 119 1.82 25.44 -5.11
CA ALA A 119 1.17 26.73 -5.11
C ALA A 119 1.31 27.41 -6.48
N GLY A 120 0.21 27.94 -7.00
CA GLY A 120 0.17 28.63 -8.29
C GLY A 120 0.12 27.72 -9.52
N ASN A 121 0.10 26.39 -9.35
CA ASN A 121 -0.17 25.50 -10.48
C ASN A 121 -1.61 25.72 -10.99
N GLN A 122 -1.74 25.93 -12.30
CA GLN A 122 -3.04 25.95 -12.94
C GLN A 122 -3.64 24.54 -12.97
N VAL A 123 -4.81 24.39 -12.36
CA VAL A 123 -5.58 23.13 -12.36
C VAL A 123 -6.25 22.96 -13.73
N LEU A 124 -6.14 21.76 -14.30
CA LEU A 124 -6.62 21.44 -15.66
C LEU A 124 -8.15 21.39 -15.75
N GLY A 125 -8.83 21.08 -14.63
CA GLY A 125 -10.29 20.99 -14.54
C GLY A 125 -10.86 19.68 -15.09
N ALA A 126 -12.13 19.40 -14.76
CA ALA A 126 -12.80 18.16 -15.14
C ALA A 126 -12.98 18.01 -16.66
N GLN A 127 -13.24 19.13 -17.35
CA GLN A 127 -13.45 19.15 -18.80
C GLN A 127 -12.22 18.60 -19.54
N HIS A 128 -11.02 19.01 -19.13
CA HIS A 128 -9.77 18.52 -19.71
C HIS A 128 -9.66 16.99 -19.60
N LEU A 129 -10.09 16.39 -18.50
CA LEU A 129 -10.08 14.94 -18.31
C LEU A 129 -11.11 14.22 -19.18
N ILE A 130 -12.30 14.79 -19.33
CA ILE A 130 -13.38 14.21 -20.16
C ILE A 130 -12.98 14.17 -21.64
N GLU A 131 -12.22 15.16 -22.08
CA GLU A 131 -11.73 15.26 -23.46
C GLU A 131 -10.57 14.30 -23.76
N GLN A 132 -9.91 13.74 -22.74
CA GLN A 132 -8.87 12.72 -22.95
C GLN A 132 -9.49 11.39 -23.38
N ASP A 133 -8.94 10.78 -24.43
CA ASP A 133 -9.25 9.40 -24.75
C ASP A 133 -8.54 8.45 -23.76
N PRO A 134 -9.29 7.63 -22.98
CA PRO A 134 -8.71 6.75 -21.98
C PRO A 134 -7.82 5.63 -22.57
N GLU A 135 -7.90 5.34 -23.87
CA GLU A 135 -7.02 4.37 -24.53
C GLU A 135 -5.78 5.02 -25.17
N THR A 136 -5.66 6.35 -25.11
CA THR A 136 -4.47 7.06 -25.60
C THR A 136 -3.25 6.69 -24.75
N ARG A 137 -2.22 6.18 -25.41
CA ARG A 137 -0.95 5.83 -24.78
C ARG A 137 -0.01 7.04 -24.77
N PRO A 138 0.65 7.35 -23.64
CA PRO A 138 1.68 8.38 -23.62
C PRO A 138 2.80 8.05 -24.62
N GLU A 139 3.18 9.01 -25.45
CA GLU A 139 4.29 8.88 -26.40
C GLU A 139 5.62 8.66 -25.68
N ASN A 140 5.80 9.37 -24.57
CA ASN A 140 7.00 9.33 -23.75
C ASN A 140 6.69 8.72 -22.39
N PHE A 141 7.23 7.53 -22.14
CA PHE A 141 7.24 6.89 -20.83
C PHE A 141 8.66 6.53 -20.46
N VAL A 142 9.07 6.81 -19.22
CA VAL A 142 10.39 6.40 -18.69
C VAL A 142 10.23 5.01 -18.07
N PRO A 143 10.71 3.93 -18.71
CA PRO A 143 10.64 2.61 -18.12
C PRO A 143 11.64 2.49 -16.98
N SER A 144 11.16 2.60 -15.75
CA SER A 144 11.94 2.24 -14.57
C SER A 144 11.42 0.92 -13.97
N PRO A 145 12.32 -0.02 -13.64
CA PRO A 145 11.91 -1.19 -12.88
C PRO A 145 11.42 -0.74 -11.51
N ALA A 146 10.30 -1.33 -11.06
CA ALA A 146 9.80 -1.06 -9.72
C ALA A 146 10.87 -1.45 -8.68
N PRO A 147 11.09 -0.62 -7.65
CA PRO A 147 12.07 -0.92 -6.62
C PRO A 147 11.67 -2.19 -5.84
N ARG A 148 12.66 -2.89 -5.28
CA ARG A 148 12.42 -4.08 -4.45
C ARG A 148 11.86 -3.71 -3.07
N CYS A 149 12.23 -2.55 -2.56
CA CYS A 149 11.76 -1.97 -1.30
C CYS A 149 11.89 -0.45 -1.36
N HIS A 150 11.12 0.24 -0.52
CA HIS A 150 11.34 1.64 -0.18
C HIS A 150 12.09 1.71 1.15
N ALA A 151 13.26 2.32 1.13
CA ALA A 151 14.10 2.58 2.28
C ALA A 151 14.96 3.79 1.96
N ARG A 152 14.92 4.81 2.82
CA ARG A 152 15.81 5.95 2.75
C ARG A 152 17.19 5.55 3.25
N SER A 153 17.24 4.73 4.31
CA SER A 153 18.47 4.21 4.88
C SER A 153 19.12 3.16 3.96
N THR A 154 20.37 3.44 3.55
CA THR A 154 21.17 2.50 2.75
C THR A 154 21.45 1.20 3.51
N PRO A 155 21.86 1.22 4.80
CA PRO A 155 22.00 0.00 5.61
C PRO A 155 20.73 -0.86 5.64
N VAL A 156 19.56 -0.27 5.91
CA VAL A 156 18.26 -0.98 5.94
C VAL A 156 17.97 -1.64 4.59
N ARG A 157 18.20 -0.90 3.48
CA ARG A 157 18.03 -1.43 2.11
C ARG A 157 18.94 -2.62 1.83
N LEU A 158 20.22 -2.54 2.21
CA LEU A 158 21.17 -3.63 2.01
C LEU A 158 20.81 -4.87 2.84
N ARG A 159 20.37 -4.67 4.07
CA ARG A 159 19.89 -5.74 4.96
C ARG A 159 18.68 -6.46 4.37
N PHE A 160 17.68 -5.71 3.90
CA PHE A 160 16.53 -6.28 3.20
C PHE A 160 16.95 -7.09 1.98
N HIS A 161 17.85 -6.57 1.15
CA HIS A 161 18.34 -7.31 -0.02
C HIS A 161 19.02 -8.62 0.36
N LYS A 162 19.82 -8.65 1.44
CA LYS A 162 20.45 -9.88 1.94
C LYS A 162 19.39 -10.88 2.39
N CYS A 163 18.45 -10.48 3.26
CA CYS A 163 17.37 -11.33 3.75
C CYS A 163 16.49 -11.86 2.61
N TYR A 164 16.15 -10.99 1.64
CA TYR A 164 15.32 -11.36 0.51
C TYR A 164 16.03 -12.36 -0.42
N ARG A 165 17.34 -12.22 -0.64
CA ARG A 165 18.14 -13.23 -1.37
C ARG A 165 18.11 -14.58 -0.63
N THR A 166 18.36 -14.59 0.68
CA THR A 166 18.29 -15.81 1.50
C THR A 166 16.91 -16.46 1.40
N PHE A 167 15.83 -15.68 1.45
CA PHE A 167 14.47 -16.18 1.26
C PHE A 167 14.27 -16.80 -0.13
N GLN A 168 14.71 -16.11 -1.20
CA GLN A 168 14.60 -16.61 -2.57
C GLN A 168 15.35 -17.93 -2.76
N ASP A 169 16.54 -18.05 -2.19
CA ASP A 169 17.36 -19.25 -2.33
C ASP A 169 16.72 -20.45 -1.60
N ARG A 170 16.22 -20.23 -0.37
CA ARG A 170 15.44 -21.25 0.36
C ARG A 170 14.19 -21.65 -0.39
N TYR A 171 13.44 -20.68 -0.92
CA TYR A 171 12.25 -20.93 -1.72
C TYR A 171 12.56 -21.77 -2.96
N ARG A 172 13.58 -21.39 -3.73
CA ARG A 172 13.99 -22.12 -4.95
C ARG A 172 14.43 -23.54 -4.63
N ASN A 173 15.18 -23.72 -3.55
CA ASN A 173 15.59 -25.06 -3.10
C ASN A 173 14.36 -25.92 -2.76
N GLY A 174 13.45 -25.42 -1.90
CA GLY A 174 12.21 -26.12 -1.58
C GLY A 174 11.35 -26.43 -2.79
N ALA A 175 11.23 -25.49 -3.73
CA ALA A 175 10.52 -25.71 -4.99
C ALA A 175 11.18 -26.78 -5.87
N GLY A 176 12.50 -26.84 -5.91
CA GLY A 176 13.26 -27.91 -6.58
C GLY A 176 12.95 -29.28 -5.98
N GLN A 177 12.99 -29.41 -4.65
CA GLN A 177 12.68 -30.65 -3.95
C GLN A 177 11.25 -31.14 -4.22
N VAL A 178 10.27 -30.24 -4.24
CA VAL A 178 8.87 -30.61 -4.56
C VAL A 178 8.73 -31.12 -5.98
N ARG A 179 9.46 -30.52 -6.93
CA ARG A 179 9.46 -30.95 -8.33
C ARG A 179 10.04 -32.36 -8.49
N GLU A 180 11.06 -32.70 -7.71
CA GLU A 180 11.73 -34.01 -7.75
C GLU A 180 10.96 -35.10 -6.99
N ARG A 181 10.17 -34.73 -5.98
CA ARG A 181 9.41 -35.67 -5.14
C ARG A 181 7.91 -35.32 -5.09
N PRO A 182 7.17 -35.46 -6.21
CA PRO A 182 5.77 -35.05 -6.29
C PRO A 182 4.84 -35.89 -5.41
N ALA A 183 5.19 -37.16 -5.13
CA ALA A 183 4.41 -38.04 -4.26
C ALA A 183 4.44 -37.59 -2.78
N ASP A 184 5.53 -36.96 -2.35
CA ASP A 184 5.73 -36.48 -0.97
C ASP A 184 5.45 -34.98 -0.83
N LYS A 185 4.74 -34.39 -1.79
CA LYS A 185 4.56 -32.94 -1.91
C LYS A 185 4.13 -32.27 -0.61
N ALA A 186 3.22 -32.87 0.17
CA ALA A 186 2.79 -32.29 1.44
C ALA A 186 3.94 -32.20 2.47
N VAL A 187 4.75 -33.25 2.59
CA VAL A 187 5.89 -33.32 3.52
C VAL A 187 7.03 -32.41 3.04
N VAL A 188 7.34 -32.44 1.75
CA VAL A 188 8.41 -31.63 1.15
C VAL A 188 8.05 -30.15 1.12
N VAL A 189 6.78 -29.80 0.93
CA VAL A 189 6.32 -28.41 1.04
C VAL A 189 6.49 -27.89 2.47
N MET A 190 6.12 -28.69 3.49
CA MET A 190 6.25 -28.30 4.89
C MET A 190 7.71 -28.22 5.37
N ALA A 191 8.60 -29.05 4.82
CA ALA A 191 10.02 -29.08 5.17
C ALA A 191 10.89 -28.10 4.35
N GLY A 192 10.55 -27.88 3.08
CA GLY A 192 11.38 -27.15 2.12
C GLY A 192 11.03 -25.68 1.95
N TYR A 193 9.80 -25.26 2.26
CA TYR A 193 9.38 -23.87 2.12
C TYR A 193 9.53 -23.11 3.44
N SER A 194 10.14 -21.94 3.38
CA SER A 194 10.18 -21.01 4.53
C SER A 194 8.75 -20.67 5.00
N PRO A 195 8.49 -20.57 6.32
CA PRO A 195 7.24 -20.01 6.84
C PRO A 195 6.95 -18.65 6.17
N GLY A 196 5.75 -18.50 5.59
CA GLY A 196 5.35 -17.32 4.80
C GLY A 196 5.50 -17.45 3.27
N ALA A 197 6.19 -18.48 2.77
CA ALA A 197 6.30 -18.74 1.33
C ALA A 197 5.05 -19.37 0.70
N MET A 198 4.15 -19.94 1.51
CA MET A 198 2.87 -20.46 1.07
C MET A 198 1.77 -19.40 1.23
N ILE A 199 1.30 -18.86 0.11
CA ILE A 199 0.19 -17.90 0.08
C ILE A 199 -1.11 -18.63 -0.26
N ARG A 200 -1.93 -18.97 0.75
CA ARG A 200 -3.40 -19.17 0.69
C ARG A 200 -3.97 -19.09 2.12
N ALA A 201 -5.21 -18.66 2.39
CA ALA A 201 -6.10 -17.72 1.71
C ALA A 201 -6.59 -16.61 2.67
N HIS A 202 -6.09 -16.61 3.91
CA HIS A 202 -6.48 -15.69 4.98
C HIS A 202 -5.20 -15.31 5.74
N TRP A 203 -4.43 -14.44 5.09
CA TRP A 203 -3.57 -13.40 5.65
C TRP A 203 -2.49 -13.77 6.70
N HIS A 204 -1.28 -13.26 6.39
CA HIS A 204 -0.07 -13.15 7.21
C HIS A 204 0.22 -14.26 8.24
N LYS A 205 1.08 -15.22 7.86
CA LYS A 205 1.92 -15.93 8.85
C LYS A 205 3.16 -15.07 9.12
N PRO A 206 3.48 -14.74 10.39
CA PRO A 206 4.73 -14.07 10.69
C PRO A 206 5.91 -14.92 10.19
N GLY A 207 6.98 -14.26 9.75
CA GLY A 207 8.23 -14.94 9.43
C GLY A 207 8.76 -15.72 10.65
N PRO A 208 9.64 -16.72 10.45
CA PRO A 208 10.18 -17.47 11.59
C PRO A 208 10.89 -16.54 12.57
N ALA A 209 10.91 -16.87 13.87
CA ALA A 209 11.55 -16.05 14.91
C ALA A 209 13.05 -15.78 14.64
N GLU A 210 13.73 -16.65 13.91
CA GLU A 210 15.13 -16.47 13.49
C GLU A 210 15.28 -15.54 12.25
N LEU A 211 14.18 -15.30 11.53
CA LEU A 211 13.99 -14.28 10.51
C LEU A 211 13.07 -13.17 11.05
N ALA A 212 12.94 -13.04 12.38
CA ALA A 212 12.06 -12.07 13.02
C ALA A 212 12.45 -10.69 12.52
N ASN A 213 11.58 -10.08 11.71
CA ASN A 213 11.49 -8.68 11.35
C ASN A 213 12.81 -7.92 11.21
N SER A 214 13.91 -8.60 10.91
CA SER A 214 15.22 -8.03 11.18
C SER A 214 15.50 -6.91 10.17
N TRP A 215 14.80 -6.88 9.04
CA TRP A 215 14.81 -5.78 8.09
C TRP A 215 13.92 -4.57 8.44
N LEU A 216 13.14 -4.61 9.53
CA LEU A 216 12.33 -3.50 10.04
C LEU A 216 13.19 -2.65 10.98
N TYR A 217 13.26 -1.36 10.70
CA TYR A 217 13.97 -0.40 11.55
C TYR A 217 13.37 -0.37 12.97
N GLY A 218 14.23 -0.41 13.99
CA GLY A 218 13.83 -0.35 15.40
C GLY A 218 13.54 -1.70 16.05
N THR A 219 13.83 -2.81 15.36
CA THR A 219 13.62 -4.18 15.89
C THR A 219 14.89 -4.85 16.41
N ASN A 220 16.05 -4.19 16.25
CA ASN A 220 17.36 -4.70 16.69
C ASN A 220 18.15 -3.63 17.48
N ASP A 221 18.94 -4.06 18.46
CA ASP A 221 19.77 -3.19 19.34
C ASP A 221 20.73 -2.25 18.59
N ILE A 222 21.13 -2.61 17.36
CA ILE A 222 22.01 -1.80 16.51
C ILE A 222 21.28 -0.53 16.01
N ASP A 223 19.95 -0.60 15.83
CA ASP A 223 19.12 0.52 15.37
C ASP A 223 18.90 1.56 16.50
N ALA A 224 19.07 1.16 17.76
CA ALA A 224 18.95 2.06 18.93
C ALA A 224 20.14 3.02 19.08
N PHE A 225 21.25 2.77 18.39
CA PHE A 225 22.46 3.61 18.40
C PHE A 225 22.51 4.65 17.26
N GLU A 226 21.55 4.63 16.32
CA GLU A 226 21.48 5.56 15.18
C GLU A 226 20.19 6.42 15.17
N ALA A 227 19.68 6.81 16.34
CA ALA A 227 18.64 7.84 16.41
C ALA A 227 19.30 9.24 16.37
N PRO A 228 19.18 10.03 15.29
CA PRO A 228 19.27 11.48 15.43
C PRO A 228 17.93 11.98 16.01
N PHE A 229 18.04 12.88 16.97
CA PHE A 229 16.99 13.61 17.66
C PHE A 229 15.78 14.02 16.80
#